data_AF-A0AA51SAQ9-F1
#
_entry.id   AF-A0AA51SAQ9-F1
#
_cell.length_a   1.000
_cell.length_b   1.000
_cell.length_c   1.000
_cell.angle_alpha   90.00
_cell.angle_beta   90.00
_cell.angle_gamma   90.00
#
_symmetry.space_group_name_H-M   'P 1'
#
loop_
_entity.id
_entity.type
_entity.pdbx_description
1 polymer ?
#
loop_
_entity_poly.entity_id
_entity_poly.type
_entity_poly.pdbx_seq_one_letter_code
_entity_poly.pdbx_strand_id
1 'polypeptide(L)'
;MSDQSLEVWKSWKQAQQKYDYFVIGLAASLFAYLGANYMPEAISISQNSFELLALTSLFLSVASGLIRLENDLSLQATKIEQLNAQKVLNTLNTAASYSGQIMNVDAGKEMTKEELAKKQKILREFVSKSDNGLKIVSTRIVWQFRVRNYSLFFGFLFLVISKLIGLIVVSQAV
;
A
#
# COMPACT_ATOMS: atom_id res chain seq x y z
N MET A 1 24.23 2.97 -16.73
CA MET A 1 23.20 1.91 -16.51
C MET A 1 22.28 2.19 -15.32
N SER A 2 22.68 2.96 -14.30
CA SER A 2 21.83 3.32 -13.15
C SER A 2 20.63 4.20 -13.52
N ASP A 3 20.83 5.18 -14.42
CA ASP A 3 19.86 6.28 -14.56
C ASP A 3 18.61 5.87 -15.33
N GLN A 4 18.77 5.06 -16.38
CA GLN A 4 17.64 4.44 -17.08
C GLN A 4 16.80 3.53 -16.16
N SER A 5 17.45 2.75 -15.28
CA SER A 5 16.73 1.89 -14.33
C SER A 5 15.94 2.70 -13.29
N LEU A 6 16.48 3.84 -12.87
CA LEU A 6 15.85 4.77 -11.94
C LEU A 6 14.65 5.48 -12.59
N GLU A 7 14.81 5.94 -13.83
CA GLU A 7 13.73 6.59 -14.60
C GLU A 7 12.58 5.63 -14.88
N VAL A 8 12.87 4.39 -15.29
CA VAL A 8 11.86 3.35 -15.50
C VAL A 8 11.10 3.08 -14.19
N TRP A 9 11.81 2.96 -13.06
CA TRP A 9 11.19 2.75 -11.77
C TRP A 9 10.28 3.91 -11.35
N LYS A 10 10.74 5.17 -11.55
CA LYS A 10 9.93 6.37 -11.27
C LYS A 10 8.66 6.41 -12.11
N SER A 11 8.79 6.18 -13.41
CA SER A 11 7.65 6.14 -14.35
C SER A 11 6.65 5.06 -13.95
N TRP A 12 7.14 3.85 -13.66
CA TRP A 12 6.29 2.75 -13.19
C TRP A 12 5.56 3.10 -11.89
N LYS A 13 6.25 3.70 -10.91
CA LYS A 13 5.62 4.12 -9.64
C LYS A 13 4.55 5.19 -9.83
N GLN A 14 4.80 6.18 -10.69
CA GLN A 14 3.80 7.19 -11.03
C GLN A 14 2.57 6.57 -11.70
N ALA A 15 2.78 5.66 -12.65
CA ALA A 15 1.69 4.94 -13.31
C ALA A 15 0.89 4.10 -12.30
N GLN A 16 1.56 3.40 -11.38
CA GLN A 16 0.94 2.62 -10.32
C GLN A 16 0.05 3.50 -9.43
N GLN A 17 0.56 4.64 -8.96
CA GLN A 17 -0.21 5.57 -8.12
C GLN A 17 -1.45 6.10 -8.85
N LYS A 18 -1.31 6.55 -10.11
CA LYS A 18 -2.44 7.03 -10.91
C LYS A 18 -3.52 5.96 -11.08
N TYR A 19 -3.10 4.72 -11.39
CA TYR A 19 -4.02 3.59 -11.49
C TYR A 19 -4.75 3.33 -10.17
N ASP A 20 -4.02 3.34 -9.05
CA ASP A 20 -4.60 3.10 -7.73
C ASP A 20 -5.62 4.17 -7.33
N TYR A 21 -5.29 5.46 -7.53
CA TYR A 21 -6.23 6.55 -7.31
C TYR A 21 -7.47 6.47 -8.20
N PHE A 22 -7.28 6.14 -9.49
CA PHE A 22 -8.39 6.00 -10.43
C PHE A 22 -9.36 4.89 -9.99
N VAL A 23 -8.83 3.70 -9.65
CA VAL A 23 -9.65 2.55 -9.25
C VAL A 23 -10.39 2.81 -7.94
N ILE A 24 -9.73 3.43 -6.95
CA ILE A 24 -10.37 3.80 -5.68
C ILE A 24 -11.47 4.83 -5.93
N GLY A 25 -11.20 5.87 -6.72
CA GLY A 25 -12.18 6.89 -7.07
C GLY A 25 -13.40 6.30 -7.78
N LEU A 26 -13.18 5.45 -8.77
CA LEU A 26 -14.25 4.74 -9.49
C LEU A 26 -15.10 3.88 -8.55
N ALA A 27 -14.47 3.09 -7.68
CA ALA A 27 -15.17 2.25 -6.71
C ALA A 27 -15.99 3.09 -5.71
N ALA A 28 -15.44 4.22 -5.24
CA ALA A 28 -16.09 5.14 -4.32
C ALA A 28 -17.29 5.85 -4.98
N SER A 29 -17.14 6.29 -6.23
CA SER A 29 -18.24 6.90 -6.99
C SER A 29 -19.38 5.92 -7.22
N LEU A 30 -19.08 4.66 -7.58
CA LEU A 30 -20.11 3.62 -7.73
C LEU A 30 -20.80 3.31 -6.41
N PHE A 31 -20.03 3.15 -5.33
CA PHE A 31 -20.58 2.94 -4.00
C PHE A 31 -21.53 4.08 -3.59
N ALA A 32 -21.11 5.33 -3.79
CA ALA A 32 -21.94 6.50 -3.46
C ALA A 32 -23.22 6.56 -4.32
N TYR A 33 -23.09 6.35 -5.64
CA TYR A 33 -24.21 6.40 -6.57
C TYR A 33 -25.26 5.31 -6.27
N LEU A 34 -24.81 4.08 -6.04
CA LEU A 34 -25.70 2.96 -5.72
C LEU A 34 -26.27 3.09 -4.31
N GLY A 35 -25.43 3.49 -3.35
CA GLY A 35 -25.82 3.64 -1.95
C GLY A 35 -26.86 4.73 -1.72
N ALA A 36 -26.83 5.81 -2.53
CA ALA A 36 -27.81 6.90 -2.44
C ALA A 36 -29.25 6.46 -2.75
N ASN A 37 -29.43 5.42 -3.57
CA ASN A 37 -30.75 4.94 -4.00
C ASN A 37 -31.14 3.60 -3.33
N TYR A 38 -30.28 3.04 -2.49
CA TYR A 38 -30.49 1.75 -1.88
C TYR A 38 -31.51 1.85 -0.74
N MET A 39 -32.60 1.10 -0.84
CA MET A 39 -33.61 0.97 0.22
C MET A 39 -33.49 -0.42 0.85
N PRO A 40 -33.16 -0.55 2.14
CA PRO A 40 -33.00 -1.84 2.78
C PRO A 40 -34.33 -2.59 2.88
N GLU A 41 -34.35 -3.84 2.43
CA GLU A 41 -35.45 -4.80 2.64
C GLU A 41 -34.95 -6.04 3.36
N ALA A 42 -35.88 -6.95 3.70
CA ALA A 42 -35.55 -8.22 4.30
C ALA A 42 -34.63 -9.05 3.39
N ILE A 43 -33.58 -9.62 3.98
CA ILE A 43 -32.62 -10.46 3.28
C ILE A 43 -33.37 -11.67 2.69
N SER A 44 -33.30 -11.80 1.37
CA SER A 44 -34.01 -12.80 0.57
C SER A 44 -33.26 -13.02 -0.75
N ILE A 45 -33.59 -14.05 -1.53
CA ILE A 45 -33.02 -14.19 -2.89
C ILE A 45 -33.75 -13.21 -3.81
N SER A 46 -33.43 -11.92 -3.66
CA SER A 46 -34.07 -10.80 -4.35
C SER A 46 -33.02 -9.88 -4.94
N GLN A 47 -33.44 -9.04 -5.89
CA GLN A 47 -32.60 -7.98 -6.47
C GLN A 47 -31.87 -7.18 -5.38
N ASN A 48 -32.59 -6.82 -4.32
CA ASN A 48 -32.08 -5.98 -3.25
C ASN A 48 -30.92 -6.62 -2.47
N SER A 49 -31.01 -7.91 -2.16
CA SER A 49 -29.94 -8.60 -1.43
C SER A 49 -28.64 -8.69 -2.24
N PHE A 50 -28.74 -8.80 -3.58
CA PHE A 50 -27.56 -8.70 -4.45
C PHE A 50 -27.03 -7.27 -4.58
N GLU A 51 -27.88 -6.24 -4.53
CA GLU A 51 -27.43 -4.84 -4.44
C GLU A 51 -26.68 -4.58 -3.12
N LEU A 52 -27.13 -5.16 -2.00
CA LEU A 52 -26.41 -5.08 -0.72
C LEU A 52 -25.03 -5.73 -0.76
N LEU A 53 -24.94 -6.92 -1.36
CA LEU A 53 -23.66 -7.63 -1.55
C LEU A 53 -22.72 -6.84 -2.46
N ALA A 54 -23.25 -6.23 -3.52
CA ALA A 54 -22.50 -5.33 -4.37
C ALA A 54 -21.95 -4.12 -3.59
N LEU A 55 -22.80 -3.42 -2.84
CA LEU A 55 -22.41 -2.27 -2.03
C LEU A 55 -21.34 -2.62 -1.01
N THR A 56 -21.50 -3.76 -0.31
CA THR A 56 -20.52 -4.25 0.66
C THR A 56 -19.19 -4.56 -0.01
N SER A 57 -19.21 -5.20 -1.17
CA SER A 57 -18.00 -5.53 -1.94
C SER A 57 -17.29 -4.28 -2.46
N LEU A 58 -18.05 -3.29 -2.96
CA LEU A 58 -17.50 -2.00 -3.38
C LEU A 58 -16.89 -1.23 -2.21
N PHE A 59 -17.55 -1.22 -1.05
CA PHE A 59 -17.00 -0.61 0.16
C PHE A 59 -15.68 -1.26 0.58
N LEU A 60 -15.61 -2.60 0.60
CA LEU A 60 -14.37 -3.33 0.90
C LEU A 60 -13.26 -3.00 -0.11
N SER A 61 -13.60 -2.81 -1.38
CA SER A 61 -12.65 -2.36 -2.40
C SER A 61 -12.09 -0.97 -2.08
N VAL A 62 -12.96 -0.02 -1.74
CA VAL A 62 -12.53 1.35 -1.38
C VAL A 62 -11.65 1.32 -0.13
N ALA A 63 -12.11 0.67 0.94
CA ALA A 63 -11.39 0.61 2.21
C ALA A 63 -10.01 -0.06 2.06
N SER A 64 -9.94 -1.23 1.43
CA SER A 64 -8.67 -1.93 1.19
C SER A 64 -7.74 -1.14 0.26
N GLY A 65 -8.30 -0.41 -0.72
CA GLY A 65 -7.55 0.48 -1.60
C GLY A 65 -6.90 1.65 -0.86
N LEU A 66 -7.65 2.33 0.02
CA LEU A 66 -7.12 3.43 0.83
C LEU A 66 -6.02 2.96 1.78
N ILE A 67 -6.28 1.88 2.53
CA ILE A 67 -5.30 1.30 3.46
C ILE A 67 -4.02 0.88 2.71
N ARG A 68 -4.15 0.35 1.48
CA ARG A 68 -2.98 0.01 0.65
C ARG A 68 -2.16 1.24 0.29
N LEU A 69 -2.81 2.35 -0.05
CA LEU A 69 -2.14 3.58 -0.45
C LEU A 69 -1.32 4.17 0.70
N GLU A 70 -1.90 4.18 1.90
CA GLU A 70 -1.19 4.57 3.13
C GLU A 70 0.01 3.65 3.41
N ASN A 71 -0.18 2.32 3.35
CA ASN A 71 0.90 1.37 3.60
C ASN A 71 2.03 1.48 2.56
N ASP A 72 1.73 1.70 1.28
CA ASP A 72 2.77 1.89 0.24
C ASP A 72 3.56 3.18 0.49
N LEU A 73 2.90 4.26 0.92
CA LEU A 73 3.57 5.51 1.29
C LEU A 73 4.48 5.32 2.51
N SER A 74 3.97 4.69 3.58
CA SER A 74 4.76 4.39 4.77
C SER A 74 5.96 3.47 4.47
N LEU A 75 5.77 2.46 3.63
CA LEU A 75 6.85 1.56 3.21
C LEU A 75 7.96 2.31 2.47
N GLN A 76 7.59 3.25 1.59
CA GLN A 76 8.57 4.08 0.88
C GLN A 76 9.34 5.00 1.84
N ALA A 77 8.66 5.65 2.78
CA ALA A 77 9.29 6.51 3.78
C ALA A 77 10.30 5.72 4.64
N THR A 78 9.88 4.58 5.21
CA THR A 78 10.76 3.72 6.01
C THR A 78 11.94 3.19 5.20
N LYS A 79 11.75 2.88 3.92
CA LYS A 79 12.83 2.43 3.05
C LYS A 79 13.86 3.54 2.76
N ILE A 80 13.42 4.79 2.61
CA ILE A 80 14.32 5.94 2.47
C ILE A 80 15.16 6.11 3.75
N GLU A 81 14.53 6.05 4.92
CA GLU A 81 15.23 6.12 6.21
C GLU A 81 16.24 4.97 6.37
N GLN A 82 15.85 3.75 6.00
CA GLN A 82 16.75 2.59 6.02
C GLN A 82 17.95 2.78 5.08
N LEU A 83 17.73 3.27 3.86
CA LEU A 83 18.81 3.54 2.90
C LEU A 83 19.76 4.62 3.42
N ASN A 84 19.25 5.66 4.07
CA ASN A 84 20.07 6.70 4.70
C ASN A 84 20.88 6.14 5.87
N ALA A 85 20.26 5.34 6.75
CA ALA A 85 20.95 4.64 7.83
C ALA A 85 22.05 3.71 7.30
N GLN A 86 21.79 2.99 6.21
CA GLN A 86 22.79 2.13 5.56
C GLN A 86 23.94 2.94 4.97
N LYS A 87 23.68 4.09 4.35
CA LYS A 87 24.74 4.99 3.86
C LYS A 87 25.62 5.48 5.01
N VAL A 88 25.03 5.93 6.11
CA VAL A 88 25.77 6.37 7.31
C VAL A 88 26.59 5.22 7.91
N LEU A 89 26.03 4.02 7.94
CA LEU A 89 26.75 2.84 8.42
C LEU A 89 27.94 2.50 7.50
N ASN A 90 27.77 2.59 6.19
CA ASN A 90 28.84 2.35 5.22
C ASN A 90 29.95 3.40 5.36
N THR A 91 29.61 4.68 5.50
CA THR A 91 30.62 5.73 5.73
C THR A 91 31.37 5.52 7.05
N LEU A 92 30.69 5.11 8.12
CA LEU A 92 31.32 4.78 9.40
C LEU A 92 32.23 3.54 9.30
N ASN A 93 31.83 2.50 8.56
CA ASN A 93 32.68 1.33 8.33
C ASN A 93 33.93 1.70 7.52
N THR A 94 33.78 2.51 6.48
CA THR A 94 34.89 3.02 5.66
C THR A 94 35.82 3.90 6.50
N ALA A 95 35.28 4.78 7.34
CA ALA A 95 36.09 5.59 8.26
C ALA A 95 36.84 4.72 9.30
N ALA A 96 36.22 3.65 9.79
CA ALA A 96 36.85 2.68 10.69
C ALA A 96 38.03 1.93 10.06
N SER A 97 38.00 1.73 8.73
CA SER A 97 39.06 1.04 8.00
C SER A 97 40.30 1.89 7.70
N TYR A 98 40.23 3.21 7.87
CA TYR A 98 41.40 4.10 7.77
C TYR A 98 42.02 4.33 9.16
N SER A 99 43.35 4.29 9.28
CA SER A 99 44.07 4.39 10.56
C SER A 99 44.18 5.82 11.13
N GLY A 100 43.29 6.73 10.74
CA GLY A 100 43.29 8.14 11.16
C GLY A 100 42.21 8.48 12.18
N GLN A 101 42.28 9.67 12.80
CA GLN A 101 41.24 10.18 13.69
C GLN A 101 39.92 10.38 12.92
N ILE A 102 38.85 9.74 13.38
CA ILE A 102 37.52 9.85 12.78
C ILE A 102 36.84 11.07 13.40
N MET A 103 36.86 12.20 12.69
CA MET A 103 36.07 13.37 13.06
C MET A 103 34.60 13.13 12.78
N ASN A 104 33.75 13.35 13.79
CA ASN A 104 32.31 13.39 13.61
C ASN A 104 31.94 14.73 12.96
N VAL A 105 31.65 14.71 11.65
CA VAL A 105 31.37 15.92 10.85
C VAL A 105 30.16 16.70 11.39
N ASP A 106 29.18 16.02 12.01
CA ASP A 106 27.98 16.66 12.57
C ASP A 106 28.19 17.28 13.96
N ALA A 107 29.18 16.82 14.74
CA ALA A 107 29.38 17.24 16.13
C ALA A 107 30.67 18.04 16.36
N GLY A 108 31.55 18.13 15.36
CA GLY A 108 32.85 18.79 15.48
C GLY A 108 33.78 18.17 16.51
N LYS A 109 33.53 16.92 16.94
CA LYS A 109 34.29 16.21 17.96
C LYS A 109 34.90 14.93 17.41
N GLU A 110 36.09 14.58 17.91
CA GLU A 110 36.70 13.28 17.65
C GLU A 110 35.82 12.18 18.24
N MET A 111 35.47 11.18 17.43
CA MET A 111 34.69 10.04 17.89
C MET A 111 35.66 8.98 18.42
N THR A 112 35.47 8.55 19.67
CA THR A 112 36.28 7.46 20.22
C THR A 112 35.93 6.13 19.54
N LYS A 113 36.87 5.17 19.53
CA LYS A 113 36.66 3.84 18.91
C LYS A 113 35.44 3.10 19.51
N GLU A 114 35.17 3.30 20.80
CA GLU A 114 34.02 2.72 21.50
C GLU A 114 32.69 3.35 21.08
N GLU A 115 32.63 4.68 20.94
CA GLU A 115 31.44 5.40 20.43
C GLU A 115 31.13 5.03 18.99
N LEU A 116 32.16 4.86 18.17
CA LEU A 116 32.05 4.42 16.78
C LEU A 116 31.44 3.00 16.71
N ALA A 117 31.97 2.07 17.49
CA ALA A 117 31.47 0.68 17.55
C ALA A 117 30.03 0.62 18.06
N LYS A 118 29.67 1.44 19.06
CA LYS A 118 28.31 1.53 19.59
C LYS A 118 27.33 2.09 18.55
N LYS A 119 27.70 3.15 17.84
CA LYS A 119 26.88 3.75 16.78
C LYS A 119 26.70 2.78 15.59
N GLN A 120 27.76 2.08 15.19
CA GLN A 120 27.69 1.01 14.18
C GLN A 120 26.74 -0.11 14.61
N LYS A 121 26.79 -0.57 15.87
CA LYS A 121 25.91 -1.62 16.38
C LYS A 121 24.43 -1.19 16.33
N ILE A 122 24.13 0.02 16.81
CA ILE A 122 22.75 0.57 16.79
C ILE A 122 22.22 0.65 15.35
N LEU A 123 23.02 1.17 14.41
CA LEU A 123 22.64 1.27 13.01
C LEU A 123 22.44 -0.12 12.36
N ARG A 124 23.30 -1.09 12.67
CA ARG A 124 23.14 -2.48 12.19
C ARG A 124 21.84 -3.11 12.68
N GLU A 125 21.53 -2.92 13.97
CA GLU A 125 20.28 -3.43 14.56
C GLU A 125 19.04 -2.74 13.97
N PHE A 126 19.11 -1.42 13.72
CA PHE A 126 18.03 -0.69 13.04
C PHE A 126 17.80 -1.20 11.62
N VAL A 127 18.87 -1.35 10.82
CA VAL A 127 18.76 -1.84 9.43
C VAL A 127 18.17 -3.24 9.39
N SER A 128 18.60 -4.16 10.27
CA SER A 128 18.13 -5.54 10.28
C SER A 128 16.67 -5.66 10.74
N LYS A 129 16.28 -4.92 11.80
CA LYS A 129 14.88 -4.88 12.25
C LYS A 129 13.96 -4.24 11.20
N SER A 130 14.44 -3.19 10.53
CA SER A 130 13.69 -2.51 9.47
C SER A 130 13.44 -3.42 8.27
N ASP A 131 14.40 -4.27 7.89
CA ASP A 131 14.23 -5.22 6.77
C ASP A 131 13.08 -6.21 7.01
N ASN A 132 12.97 -6.76 8.23
CA ASN A 132 11.88 -7.65 8.61
C ASN A 132 10.53 -6.91 8.60
N GLY A 133 10.48 -5.69 9.14
CA GLY A 133 9.27 -4.86 9.12
C GLY A 133 8.80 -4.55 7.70
N LEU A 134 9.73 -4.17 6.82
CA LEU A 134 9.45 -3.87 5.41
C LEU A 134 8.91 -5.09 4.65
N LYS A 135 9.41 -6.29 4.90
CA LYS A 135 8.89 -7.54 4.31
C LYS A 135 7.45 -7.82 4.71
N ILE A 136 7.11 -7.62 5.98
CA ILE A 136 5.75 -7.82 6.50
C ILE A 136 4.78 -6.82 5.84
N VAL A 137 5.14 -5.53 5.84
CA VAL A 137 4.30 -4.48 5.23
C VAL A 137 4.17 -4.70 3.72
N SER A 138 5.24 -5.10 3.03
CA SER A 138 5.20 -5.42 1.60
C SER A 138 4.23 -6.55 1.29
N THR A 139 4.25 -7.63 2.08
CA THR A 139 3.32 -8.76 1.92
C THR A 139 1.87 -8.32 2.13
N ARG A 140 1.64 -7.46 3.14
CA ARG A 140 0.32 -6.89 3.44
C ARG A 140 -0.20 -6.02 2.28
N ILE A 141 0.65 -5.20 1.65
CA ILE A 141 0.29 -4.38 0.48
C ILE A 141 -0.16 -5.26 -0.69
N VAL A 142 0.56 -6.36 -0.97
CA VAL A 142 0.19 -7.30 -2.03
C VAL A 142 -1.16 -7.96 -1.73
N TRP A 143 -1.39 -8.34 -0.48
CA TRP A 143 -2.68 -8.92 -0.08
C TRP A 143 -3.82 -7.90 -0.23
N GLN A 144 -3.64 -6.66 0.22
CA GLN A 144 -4.62 -5.59 0.07
C GLN A 144 -4.93 -5.27 -1.40
N PHE A 145 -3.93 -5.34 -2.29
CA PHE A 145 -4.15 -5.20 -3.73
C PHE A 145 -5.08 -6.29 -4.28
N ARG A 146 -4.86 -7.55 -3.87
CA ARG A 146 -5.72 -8.68 -4.27
C ARG A 146 -7.13 -8.51 -3.73
N VAL A 147 -7.26 -8.21 -2.43
CA VAL A 147 -8.56 -7.98 -1.78
C VAL A 147 -9.33 -6.91 -2.55
N ARG A 148 -8.73 -5.74 -2.80
CA ARG A 148 -9.35 -4.66 -3.57
C ARG A 148 -9.87 -5.16 -4.91
N ASN A 149 -9.00 -5.78 -5.71
CA ASN A 149 -9.37 -6.20 -7.07
C ASN A 149 -10.47 -7.27 -7.08
N TYR A 150 -10.40 -8.26 -6.19
CA TYR A 150 -11.46 -9.27 -6.07
C TYR A 150 -12.76 -8.66 -5.59
N SER A 151 -12.73 -7.80 -4.57
CA SER A 151 -13.93 -7.13 -4.06
C SER A 151 -14.56 -6.20 -5.10
N LEU A 152 -13.75 -5.53 -5.92
CA LEU A 152 -14.25 -4.71 -7.03
C LEU A 152 -14.93 -5.59 -8.09
N PHE A 153 -14.28 -6.69 -8.48
CA PHE A 153 -14.83 -7.66 -9.43
C PHE A 153 -16.16 -8.23 -8.93
N PHE A 154 -16.22 -8.69 -7.67
CA PHE A 154 -17.47 -9.19 -7.08
C PHE A 154 -18.52 -8.10 -6.95
N GLY A 155 -18.13 -6.86 -6.64
CA GLY A 155 -19.03 -5.71 -6.65
C GLY A 155 -19.75 -5.54 -7.98
N PHE A 156 -19.00 -5.54 -9.08
CA PHE A 156 -19.59 -5.51 -10.43
C PHE A 156 -20.43 -6.74 -10.75
N LEU A 157 -19.94 -7.93 -10.41
CA LEU A 157 -20.64 -9.19 -10.68
C LEU A 157 -22.02 -9.22 -9.99
N PHE A 158 -22.09 -8.84 -8.71
CA PHE A 158 -23.34 -8.80 -7.97
C PHE A 158 -24.30 -7.73 -8.50
N LEU A 159 -23.81 -6.60 -9.01
CA LEU A 159 -24.67 -5.63 -9.69
C LEU A 159 -25.32 -6.18 -10.95
N VAL A 160 -24.54 -6.88 -11.77
CA VAL A 160 -25.07 -7.51 -12.98
C VAL A 160 -26.13 -8.54 -12.61
N ILE A 161 -25.84 -9.42 -11.64
CA ILE A 161 -26.78 -10.44 -11.16
C ILE A 161 -28.07 -9.78 -10.61
N SER A 162 -27.92 -8.72 -9.82
CA SER A 162 -29.06 -7.95 -9.30
C SER A 162 -29.98 -7.46 -10.43
N LYS A 163 -29.42 -6.83 -11.46
CA LYS A 163 -30.21 -6.33 -12.60
C LYS A 163 -30.83 -7.46 -13.43
N LEU A 164 -30.16 -8.59 -13.58
CA LEU A 164 -30.72 -9.77 -14.25
C LEU A 164 -31.91 -10.34 -13.49
N ILE A 165 -31.81 -10.47 -12.16
CA ILE A 165 -32.92 -10.94 -11.32
C ILE A 165 -34.09 -9.96 -11.41
N GLY A 166 -33.83 -8.65 -11.32
CA GLY A 166 -34.87 -7.63 -11.50
C GLY A 166 -35.59 -7.75 -12.84
N LEU A 167 -34.84 -7.97 -13.93
CA LEU A 167 -35.42 -8.13 -15.27
C LEU A 167 -36.28 -9.39 -15.40
N ILE A 168 -35.83 -10.52 -14.85
CA ILE A 168 -36.60 -11.78 -14.84
C ILE A 168 -37.90 -11.60 -14.08
N VAL A 169 -37.85 -10.98 -12.89
CA VAL A 169 -39.05 -10.73 -12.07
C VAL A 169 -40.04 -9.82 -12.80
N VAL A 170 -39.57 -8.75 -13.44
CA VAL A 170 -40.43 -7.85 -14.23
C VAL A 170 -41.04 -8.58 -15.43
N SER A 171 -40.26 -9.41 -16.13
CA SER A 171 -40.74 -10.17 -17.29
C SER A 171 -41.78 -11.24 -16.95
N GLN A 172 -41.81 -11.74 -15.71
CA GLN A 172 -42.82 -12.70 -15.26
C GLN A 172 -44.11 -12.03 -14.78
N ALA A 173 -44.07 -10.71 -14.53
CA ALA A 173 -45.22 -9.92 -14.07
C ALA A 173 -46.04 -9.30 -15.22
N VAL A 174 -45.54 -9.38 -16.47
CA VAL A 174 -46.22 -8.96 -17.72
C VAL A 174 -46.81 -10.18 -18.41
#